data_AF-W7BMW4-F1
#
_entry.id   AF-W7BMW4-F1
#
_cell.length_a   1.000
_cell.length_b   1.000
_cell.length_c   1.000
_cell.angle_alpha   90.00
_cell.angle_beta   90.00
_cell.angle_gamma   90.00
#
_symmetry.space_group_name_H-M   'P 1'
#
loop_
_entity.id
_entity.type
_entity.pdbx_description
1 polymer ?
#
loop_
_entity_poly.entity_id
_entity_poly.type
_entity_poly.pdbx_seq_one_letter_code
_entity_poly.pdbx_strand_id
1 'polypeptide(L)'
;MGGGAWVSYLSSYANNPEYPEVQKIVFLAVPFYPEEYVNGDQEVDLENANAIHTKFAKQMEKRLKSTTEIMIIGGNLEDGSNSDGEVKIDSVMYGKKLFSNQYVEAHTLTGPTAKHSNMHELPVVDNYVAKFLWGFKGSVK
;
A
#
# COMPACT_ATOMS: atom_id res chain seq x y z
N MET A 1 4.15 11.69 -0.94
CA MET A 1 2.89 10.91 -1.03
C MET A 1 2.59 10.44 -2.46
N GLY A 2 3.44 9.61 -3.08
CA GLY A 2 3.14 9.05 -4.41
C GLY A 2 2.02 8.00 -4.35
N GLY A 3 2.01 7.16 -3.32
CA GLY A 3 1.01 6.11 -3.14
C GLY A 3 -0.41 6.61 -3.01
N GLY A 4 -0.64 7.63 -2.19
CA GLY A 4 -1.97 8.25 -2.04
C GLY A 4 -2.51 8.83 -3.35
N ALA A 5 -1.68 9.58 -4.08
CA ALA A 5 -2.04 10.09 -5.41
C ALA A 5 -2.37 8.94 -6.38
N TRP A 6 -1.65 7.83 -6.29
CA TRP A 6 -1.93 6.63 -7.09
C TRP A 6 -3.27 6.00 -6.71
N VAL A 7 -3.60 5.85 -5.41
CA VAL A 7 -4.92 5.37 -4.97
C VAL A 7 -6.04 6.28 -5.48
N SER A 8 -5.86 7.60 -5.43
CA SER A 8 -6.82 8.56 -5.99
C SER A 8 -6.99 8.37 -7.50
N TYR A 9 -5.89 8.20 -8.25
CA TYR A 9 -5.93 7.90 -9.68
C TYR A 9 -6.71 6.61 -9.96
N LEU A 10 -6.38 5.51 -9.27
CA LEU A 10 -7.07 4.23 -9.47
C LEU A 10 -8.56 4.33 -9.14
N SER A 11 -8.91 5.08 -8.09
CA SER A 11 -10.31 5.28 -7.68
C SER A 11 -11.14 5.99 -8.76
N SER A 12 -10.50 6.84 -9.55
CA SER A 12 -11.14 7.73 -10.54
C SER A 12 -11.08 7.17 -11.95
N TYR A 13 -9.96 6.55 -12.34
CA TYR A 13 -9.61 6.32 -13.75
C TYR A 13 -9.27 4.87 -14.10
N ALA A 14 -9.10 3.95 -13.15
CA ALA A 14 -8.60 2.60 -13.46
C ALA A 14 -9.49 1.77 -14.43
N ASN A 15 -10.79 2.07 -14.50
CA ASN A 15 -11.73 1.44 -15.43
C ASN A 15 -11.96 2.26 -16.72
N ASN A 16 -11.24 3.36 -16.94
CA ASN A 16 -11.39 4.18 -18.13
C ASN A 16 -10.54 3.60 -19.28
N PRO A 17 -11.14 3.15 -20.39
CA PRO A 17 -10.41 2.55 -21.52
C PRO A 17 -9.50 3.53 -22.28
N GLU A 18 -9.60 4.84 -22.04
CA GLU A 18 -8.69 5.84 -22.60
C GLU A 18 -7.32 5.86 -21.90
N TYR A 19 -7.20 5.19 -20.75
CA TYR A 19 -5.97 5.14 -19.95
C TYR A 19 -5.34 3.75 -19.97
N PRO A 20 -4.02 3.63 -19.76
CA PRO A 20 -3.36 2.34 -19.67
C PRO A 20 -3.89 1.48 -18.53
N GLU A 21 -4.05 0.20 -18.82
CA GLU A 21 -4.43 -0.79 -17.83
C GLU A 21 -3.25 -1.20 -16.95
N VAL A 22 -3.42 -1.10 -15.64
CA VAL A 22 -2.38 -1.43 -14.65
C VAL A 22 -2.37 -2.93 -14.35
N GLN A 23 -1.25 -3.60 -14.62
CA GLN A 23 -1.07 -5.04 -14.40
C GLN A 23 -0.49 -5.37 -13.02
N LYS A 24 0.50 -4.60 -12.57
CA LYS A 24 1.21 -4.82 -11.30
C LYS A 24 1.41 -3.50 -10.57
N ILE A 25 1.20 -3.50 -9.25
CA ILE A 25 1.37 -2.31 -8.41
C ILE A 25 2.25 -2.64 -7.21
N VAL A 26 3.19 -1.75 -6.89
CA VAL A 26 3.92 -1.79 -5.62
C VAL A 26 3.55 -0.57 -4.80
N PHE A 27 3.04 -0.81 -3.59
CA PHE A 27 2.83 0.21 -2.57
C PHE A 27 3.89 0.05 -1.48
N LEU A 28 4.72 1.07 -1.32
CA LEU A 28 5.74 1.13 -0.29
C LEU A 28 5.37 2.23 0.71
N ALA A 29 5.18 1.85 1.98
CA ALA A 29 4.88 2.77 3.08
C ALA A 29 3.64 3.66 2.82
N VAL A 30 2.61 3.09 2.21
CA VAL A 30 1.42 3.86 1.81
C VAL A 30 0.35 3.75 2.89
N PRO A 31 -0.13 4.88 3.45
CA PRO A 31 -1.30 4.89 4.32
C PRO A 31 -2.55 4.49 3.52
N PHE A 32 -3.40 3.61 4.03
CA PHE A 32 -4.64 3.21 3.32
C PHE A 32 -5.91 3.54 4.06
N TYR A 33 -5.84 4.15 5.25
CA TYR A 33 -7.06 4.64 5.88
C TYR A 33 -7.54 5.92 5.18
N PRO A 34 -8.82 6.00 4.80
CA PRO A 34 -9.38 7.17 4.12
C PRO A 34 -9.13 8.50 4.83
N GLU A 35 -9.19 8.51 6.16
CA GLU A 35 -8.99 9.66 7.04
C GLU A 35 -7.60 10.31 6.91
N GLU A 36 -6.58 9.52 6.59
CA GLU A 36 -5.20 9.99 6.40
C GLU A 36 -5.04 10.89 5.16
N TYR A 37 -6.10 11.00 4.35
CA TYR A 37 -6.16 11.86 3.16
C TYR A 37 -7.11 13.06 3.30
N VAL A 38 -7.84 13.18 4.42
CA VAL A 38 -8.91 14.18 4.57
C VAL A 38 -8.38 15.52 5.06
N ASN A 39 -7.43 15.55 6.01
CA ASN A 39 -6.97 16.79 6.66
C ASN A 39 -5.44 16.91 6.79
N GLY A 40 -4.66 16.26 5.93
CA GLY A 40 -3.19 16.29 6.04
C GLY A 40 -2.72 15.66 7.35
N ASP A 41 -1.92 16.38 8.15
CA ASP A 41 -1.30 15.86 9.37
C ASP A 41 -2.25 15.75 10.58
N GLN A 42 -3.49 16.23 10.47
CA GLN A 42 -4.46 16.14 11.56
C GLN A 42 -5.15 14.78 11.56
N GLU A 43 -5.01 14.04 12.66
CA GLU A 43 -5.76 12.82 12.90
C GLU A 43 -7.26 13.15 12.94
N VAL A 44 -8.01 12.55 12.02
CA VAL A 44 -9.47 12.72 11.93
C VAL A 44 -10.12 11.51 12.57
N ASP A 45 -10.82 11.72 13.68
CA ASP A 45 -11.68 10.69 14.23
C ASP A 45 -12.95 10.59 13.38
N LEU A 46 -13.12 9.44 12.73
CA LEU A 46 -14.28 9.19 11.87
C LEU A 46 -15.40 8.53 12.69
N GLU A 47 -16.53 9.24 12.80
CA GLU A 47 -17.77 8.59 13.21
C GLU A 47 -18.08 7.42 12.26
N ASN A 48 -18.27 6.23 12.83
CA ASN A 48 -18.49 4.99 12.08
C ASN A 48 -17.33 4.61 11.12
N ALA A 49 -16.07 4.84 11.51
CA ALA A 49 -14.86 4.48 10.75
C ALA A 49 -14.95 3.14 10.03
N ASN A 50 -15.37 2.07 10.73
CA ASN A 50 -15.55 0.73 10.15
C ASN A 50 -16.47 0.69 8.91
N ALA A 51 -17.57 1.45 8.92
CA ALA A 51 -18.52 1.52 7.81
C ALA A 51 -17.93 2.30 6.63
N ILE A 52 -17.23 3.40 6.90
CA ILE A 52 -16.54 4.23 5.89
C ILE A 52 -15.44 3.41 5.22
N HIS A 53 -14.57 2.79 6.01
CA HIS A 53 -13.52 1.86 5.58
C HIS A 53 -14.11 0.77 4.69
N THR A 54 -15.14 0.07 5.15
CA THR A 54 -15.76 -1.01 4.37
C THR A 54 -16.39 -0.52 3.06
N LYS A 55 -17.00 0.68 3.05
CA LYS A 55 -17.55 1.28 1.83
C LYS A 55 -16.43 1.63 0.84
N PHE A 56 -15.33 2.21 1.33
CA PHE A 56 -14.17 2.55 0.53
C PHE A 56 -13.51 1.30 -0.08
N ALA A 57 -13.30 0.24 0.73
CA ALA A 57 -12.82 -1.06 0.27
C ALA A 57 -13.66 -1.63 -0.87
N LYS A 58 -14.99 -1.72 -0.68
CA LYS A 58 -15.93 -2.20 -1.70
C LYS A 58 -15.94 -1.37 -2.99
N GLN A 59 -15.60 -0.08 -2.91
CA GLN A 59 -15.49 0.76 -4.10
C GLN A 59 -14.19 0.44 -4.83
N MET A 60 -13.04 0.42 -4.13
CA MET A 60 -11.74 0.16 -4.74
C MET A 60 -11.61 -1.25 -5.33
N GLU A 61 -12.17 -2.26 -4.66
CA GLU A 61 -12.26 -3.64 -5.14
C GLU A 61 -12.86 -3.78 -6.55
N LYS A 62 -13.70 -2.82 -6.97
CA LYS A 62 -14.37 -2.79 -8.28
C LYS A 62 -13.64 -1.93 -9.32
N ARG A 63 -12.60 -1.19 -8.91
CA ARG A 63 -11.85 -0.28 -9.78
C ARG A 63 -10.69 -0.98 -10.50
N LEU A 64 -10.18 -2.07 -9.94
CA LEU A 64 -9.12 -2.85 -10.54
C LEU A 64 -9.67 -4.15 -11.10
N LYS A 65 -9.03 -4.66 -12.15
CA LYS A 65 -9.32 -6.02 -12.60
C LYS A 65 -8.84 -7.03 -11.57
N SER A 66 -9.46 -8.20 -11.53
CA SER A 66 -9.00 -9.29 -10.66
C SER A 66 -7.62 -9.83 -11.06
N THR A 67 -7.18 -9.57 -12.30
CA THR A 67 -5.84 -9.92 -12.81
C THR A 67 -4.75 -8.95 -12.39
N THR A 68 -5.10 -7.79 -11.81
CA THR A 68 -4.10 -6.86 -11.29
C THR A 68 -3.45 -7.47 -10.04
N GLU A 69 -2.13 -7.59 -10.03
CA GLU A 69 -1.35 -8.07 -8.89
C GLU A 69 -0.84 -6.89 -8.07
N ILE A 70 -0.83 -7.02 -6.74
CA ILE A 70 -0.45 -5.93 -5.84
C ILE A 70 0.57 -6.45 -4.83
N MET A 71 1.63 -5.69 -4.62
CA MET A 71 2.56 -5.85 -3.51
C MET A 71 2.45 -4.66 -2.56
N ILE A 72 2.37 -4.95 -1.26
CA ILE A 72 2.35 -3.96 -0.17
C ILE A 72 3.58 -4.20 0.70
N ILE A 73 4.35 -3.15 0.96
CA ILE A 73 5.51 -3.20 1.86
C ILE A 73 5.33 -2.09 2.91
N GLY A 74 5.33 -2.48 4.19
CA GLY A 74 5.30 -1.57 5.33
C GLY A 74 6.51 -1.75 6.26
N GLY A 75 6.77 -0.75 7.09
CA GLY A 75 7.84 -0.79 8.09
C GLY A 75 7.30 -0.77 9.52
N ASN A 76 8.03 -1.41 10.43
CA ASN A 76 7.81 -1.30 11.88
C ASN A 76 9.18 -1.16 12.58
N LEU A 77 9.39 -0.06 13.28
CA LEU A 77 10.64 0.22 13.99
C LEU A 77 10.90 -0.70 15.19
N GLU A 78 9.91 -1.46 15.64
CA GLU A 78 9.94 -2.29 16.85
C GLU A 78 10.27 -1.49 18.12
N ASP A 79 10.00 -0.19 18.11
CA ASP A 79 10.18 0.74 19.24
C ASP A 79 8.91 0.96 20.07
N GLY A 80 7.86 0.17 19.80
CA GLY A 80 6.55 0.28 20.43
C GLY A 80 5.55 1.19 19.70
N SER A 81 5.99 1.94 18.68
CA SER A 81 5.09 2.80 17.89
C SER A 81 4.17 2.04 16.93
N ASN A 82 4.51 0.78 16.60
CA ASN A 82 3.89 0.01 15.52
C ASN A 82 3.83 0.78 14.18
N SER A 83 4.90 1.51 13.86
CA SER A 83 4.99 2.37 12.68
C SER A 83 6.39 2.34 12.07
N ASP A 84 6.54 2.88 10.87
CA ASP A 84 7.83 3.18 10.25
C ASP A 84 8.40 4.56 10.67
N GLY A 85 7.78 5.19 11.67
CA GLY A 85 8.06 6.56 12.13
C GLY A 85 7.12 7.61 11.55
N GLU A 86 6.39 7.32 10.47
CA GLU A 86 5.44 8.25 9.83
C GLU A 86 4.06 7.60 9.63
N VAL A 87 4.03 6.33 9.23
CA VAL A 87 2.81 5.59 8.90
C VAL A 87 2.69 4.35 9.78
N LYS A 88 1.52 4.19 10.41
CA LYS A 88 1.20 3.02 11.23
C LYS A 88 1.08 1.76 10.37
N ILE A 89 1.59 0.64 10.88
CA ILE A 89 1.63 -0.62 10.12
C ILE A 89 0.23 -1.18 9.83
N ASP A 90 -0.75 -0.91 10.70
CA ASP A 90 -2.14 -1.33 10.51
C ASP A 90 -2.80 -0.61 9.33
N SER A 91 -2.52 0.68 9.14
CA SER A 91 -2.91 1.44 7.96
C SER A 91 -2.31 0.85 6.69
N VAL A 92 -1.00 0.58 6.66
CA VAL A 92 -0.36 -0.04 5.48
C VAL A 92 -0.98 -1.41 5.17
N MET A 93 -1.21 -2.23 6.20
CA MET A 93 -1.77 -3.59 6.03
C MET A 93 -3.26 -3.59 5.71
N TYR A 94 -3.97 -2.49 5.95
CA TYR A 94 -5.35 -2.30 5.51
C TYR A 94 -5.51 -2.45 3.98
N GLY A 95 -4.45 -2.20 3.21
CA GLY A 95 -4.42 -2.44 1.77
C GLY A 95 -4.84 -3.88 1.38
N LYS A 96 -4.60 -4.89 2.24
CA LYS A 96 -5.09 -6.27 2.01
C LYS A 96 -6.62 -6.36 1.95
N LYS A 97 -7.31 -5.53 2.75
CA LYS A 97 -8.77 -5.42 2.72
C LYS A 97 -9.23 -4.53 1.57
N LEU A 98 -8.47 -3.47 1.26
CA LEU A 98 -8.78 -2.53 0.17
C LEU A 98 -8.79 -3.20 -1.22
N PHE A 99 -7.94 -4.20 -1.41
CA PHE A 99 -7.74 -4.89 -2.69
C PHE A 99 -8.09 -6.39 -2.62
N SER A 100 -9.15 -6.74 -1.90
CA SER A 100 -9.49 -8.14 -1.61
C SER A 100 -9.86 -8.98 -2.85
N ASN A 101 -10.18 -8.33 -3.97
CA ASN A 101 -10.47 -8.99 -5.26
C ASN A 101 -9.22 -9.26 -6.12
N GLN A 102 -8.05 -8.79 -5.67
CA GLN A 102 -6.77 -8.91 -6.36
C GLN A 102 -5.87 -9.94 -5.66
N TYR A 103 -4.85 -10.41 -6.37
CA TYR A 103 -3.73 -11.07 -5.69
C TYR A 103 -2.91 -10.03 -4.93
N VAL A 104 -2.76 -10.23 -3.61
CA VAL A 104 -2.01 -9.32 -2.74
C VAL A 104 -0.88 -10.05 -2.03
N GLU A 105 0.36 -9.65 -2.32
CA GLU A 105 1.57 -10.02 -1.56
C GLU A 105 1.86 -8.89 -0.56
N ALA A 106 2.02 -9.20 0.73
CA ALA A 106 2.23 -8.19 1.76
C ALA A 106 3.45 -8.52 2.64
N HIS A 107 4.34 -7.55 2.81
CA HIS A 107 5.58 -7.66 3.57
C HIS A 107 5.64 -6.59 4.66
N THR A 108 6.06 -7.01 5.85
CA THR A 108 6.43 -6.09 6.93
C THR A 108 7.94 -6.20 7.14
N LEU A 109 8.64 -5.08 6.97
CA LEU A 109 10.04 -4.94 7.38
C LEU A 109 10.06 -4.50 8.84
N THR A 110 10.93 -5.11 9.63
CA THR A 110 11.05 -4.77 11.06
C THR A 110 12.44 -4.29 11.43
N GLY A 111 12.52 -3.55 12.54
CA GLY A 111 13.75 -3.07 13.14
C GLY A 111 14.13 -1.64 12.74
N PRO A 112 15.26 -1.12 13.27
CA PRO A 112 15.60 0.31 13.21
C PRO A 112 15.82 0.86 11.79
N THR A 113 16.03 0.00 10.80
CA THR A 113 16.23 0.36 9.40
C THR A 113 14.94 0.44 8.61
N ALA A 114 13.81 -0.07 9.15
CA ALA A 114 12.49 -0.02 8.54
C ALA A 114 11.80 1.35 8.70
N LYS A 115 12.57 2.43 8.58
CA LYS A 115 12.10 3.82 8.65
C LYS A 115 11.46 4.26 7.35
N HIS A 116 10.44 5.11 7.44
CA HIS A 116 9.71 5.64 6.30
C HIS A 116 10.63 6.17 5.18
N SER A 117 11.58 7.02 5.56
CA SER A 117 12.54 7.65 4.65
C SER A 117 13.66 6.72 4.17
N ASN A 118 13.82 5.52 4.74
CA ASN A 118 14.94 4.64 4.43
C ASN A 118 14.51 3.36 3.69
N MET A 119 13.23 2.97 3.74
CA MET A 119 12.81 1.69 3.17
C MET A 119 13.08 1.54 1.67
N HIS A 120 13.00 2.63 0.90
CA HIS A 120 13.28 2.60 -0.54
C HIS A 120 14.77 2.44 -0.88
N GLU A 121 15.67 2.53 0.11
CA GLU A 121 17.12 2.32 -0.04
C GLU A 121 17.54 0.92 0.44
N LEU A 122 16.61 0.10 0.92
CA LEU A 122 16.93 -1.22 1.47
C LEU A 122 17.05 -2.26 0.35
N PRO A 123 18.18 -2.99 0.25
CA PRO A 123 18.36 -4.03 -0.77
C PRO A 123 17.30 -5.14 -0.72
N VAL A 124 16.68 -5.38 0.43
CA VAL A 124 15.57 -6.34 0.55
C VAL A 124 14.32 -5.86 -0.20
N VAL A 125 14.05 -4.55 -0.21
CA VAL A 125 12.94 -3.95 -0.96
C VAL A 125 13.21 -4.09 -2.45
N ASP A 126 14.44 -3.80 -2.91
CA ASP A 126 14.82 -4.00 -4.31
C ASP A 126 14.59 -5.44 -4.76
N ASN A 127 14.97 -6.42 -3.94
CA ASN A 127 14.76 -7.83 -4.23
C ASN A 127 13.27 -8.20 -4.32
N TYR A 128 12.44 -7.71 -3.40
CA TYR A 128 10.99 -7.93 -3.44
C TYR A 128 10.39 -7.32 -4.71
N VAL A 129 10.70 -6.06 -4.99
CA VAL A 129 10.20 -5.34 -6.16
C VAL A 129 10.65 -6.01 -7.46
N ALA A 130 11.92 -6.39 -7.55
CA ALA A 130 12.46 -7.00 -8.75
C ALA A 130 11.83 -8.37 -9.06
N LYS A 131 11.64 -9.18 -8.01
CA LYS A 131 10.97 -10.48 -8.12
C LYS A 131 9.50 -10.32 -8.47
N PHE A 132 8.79 -9.38 -7.82
CA PHE A 132 7.38 -9.16 -8.04
C PHE A 132 7.08 -8.62 -9.45
N LEU A 133 7.78 -7.57 -9.88
CA LEU A 133 7.52 -6.93 -11.17
C LEU A 133 7.98 -7.81 -12.34
N TRP A 134 9.21 -8.35 -12.28
CA TRP A 134 9.85 -9.00 -13.43
C TRP A 134 10.13 -10.50 -13.26
N GLY A 135 9.77 -11.10 -12.13
CA GLY A 135 10.06 -12.51 -11.86
C GLY A 135 11.55 -12.80 -11.69
N PHE A 136 12.35 -11.79 -11.34
CA PHE A 136 13.80 -11.95 -11.18
C PHE A 136 14.09 -12.97 -10.07
N LYS A 137 14.72 -14.08 -10.43
CA LYS A 137 15.31 -15.02 -9.47
C LYS A 137 16.73 -14.54 -9.22
N GLY A 138 16.93 -13.74 -8.17
CA GLY A 138 18.25 -13.33 -7.75
C GLY A 138 19.18 -14.55 -7.66
N SER A 139 20.38 -14.45 -8.24
CA SER A 139 21.42 -15.45 -8.02
C SER A 139 21.82 -15.32 -6.55
N VAL A 140 21.43 -16.29 -5.72
CA VAL A 140 21.95 -16.43 -4.37
C VAL A 140 23.48 -16.52 -4.51
N LYS A 141 24.19 -15.54 -3.97
CA LYS A 141 25.62 -15.62 -3.68
C LYS A 141 25.82 -15.44 -2.19
#